data_AF-A0A151Z5P8-F1
#
_entry.id   AF-A0A151Z5P8-F1
#
_cell.length_a   1.000
_cell.length_b   1.000
_cell.length_c   1.000
_cell.angle_alpha   90.00
_cell.angle_beta   90.00
_cell.angle_gamma   90.00
#
_symmetry.space_group_name_H-M   'P 1'
#
loop_
_entity.id
_entity.type
_entity.pdbx_description
1 polymer ?
#
loop_
_entity_poly.entity_id
_entity_poly.type
_entity_poly.pdbx_seq_one_letter_code
_entity_poly.pdbx_strand_id
1 'polypeptide(L)'
;MAEGCKKNQHLRAAEMYCKDCFQLLCLKCLKQHSTHFIVDVHEDEEVKSCLEDTHLLEEQLKKLITSSQDQRESNIQSFNDITLEPFQKETDKISVFFRNLHDSLHVKEVELKRELKSYFDDNQENLILCNSKLDDNLVKSQNLIQALTTAKQDTTSTLNESLIKLSMETKKFLAATSSNGEELNKNINYFHGASSLNAFDELIGSFTIKKRRAYTPGPHKHTRARYIYCYGSEFERYDLLEDYKLEKIPVLGDKLSNRMYLNVRQSMMVSTSDNLFIFCHANYWKYTPETKTWFMGTFDNGYEGGTCQSAIWDGGNYIYLFGGSVRSVNHSHINRFNIIESTFEYQYHNLRFPCRNLTPLLVPGEDQIYLISGYSQTSNLVDYIDLYDLKTNSIMQITNHTTHPQHPQMIISAVYVHFQKCIYLLTYTHQFFKFDLATSIFTSITSPLNESDLDSRLLYFDNTIYLIPKGIRAVHEFSIIDNKWSKIDGISIVNTDFGLCLGSI
;
A
#
# COMPACT_ATOMS: atom_id res chain seq x y z
N MET A 1 -32.93 -3.92 -67.74
CA MET A 1 -33.95 -3.90 -66.68
C MET A 1 -35.27 -3.57 -67.34
N ALA A 2 -36.19 -4.53 -67.42
CA ALA A 2 -37.54 -4.27 -67.95
C ALA A 2 -38.28 -3.36 -66.98
N GLU A 3 -38.97 -2.32 -67.49
CA GLU A 3 -39.85 -1.51 -66.64
C GLU A 3 -40.98 -2.40 -66.12
N GLY A 4 -41.09 -2.54 -64.79
CA GLY A 4 -42.13 -3.36 -64.16
C GLY A 4 -43.55 -2.93 -64.53
N CYS A 5 -44.50 -3.85 -64.41
CA CYS A 5 -45.90 -3.63 -64.78
C CYS A 5 -46.53 -2.52 -63.91
N LYS A 6 -46.75 -1.32 -64.47
CA LYS A 6 -47.32 -0.18 -63.72
C LYS A 6 -48.86 -0.30 -63.66
N LYS A 7 -49.41 -0.09 -62.46
CA LYS A 7 -50.84 -0.25 -62.08
C LYS A 7 -51.86 0.45 -63.00
N ASN A 8 -51.42 1.45 -63.78
CA ASN A 8 -52.30 2.26 -64.65
C ASN A 8 -52.17 1.97 -66.16
N GLN A 9 -51.27 1.08 -66.59
CA GLN A 9 -51.05 0.80 -68.03
C GLN A 9 -51.54 -0.59 -68.48
N HIS A 10 -51.88 -1.48 -67.54
CA HIS A 10 -52.27 -2.86 -67.82
C HIS A 10 -53.54 -3.23 -67.03
N LEU A 11 -54.70 -3.07 -67.66
CA LEU A 11 -56.03 -3.21 -67.04
C LEU A 11 -56.51 -4.66 -66.83
N ARG A 12 -55.70 -5.68 -67.16
CA ARG A 12 -56.07 -7.09 -66.99
C ARG A 12 -55.37 -7.67 -65.76
N ALA A 13 -56.11 -8.47 -64.98
CA ALA A 13 -55.56 -9.16 -63.82
C ALA A 13 -54.30 -9.95 -64.22
N ALA A 14 -53.26 -9.84 -63.40
CA ALA A 14 -52.02 -10.59 -63.60
C ALA A 14 -52.22 -12.00 -63.03
N GLU A 15 -52.34 -13.00 -63.90
CA GLU A 15 -52.55 -14.41 -63.53
C GLU A 15 -51.22 -15.19 -63.46
N MET A 16 -50.10 -14.56 -63.86
CA MET A 16 -48.79 -15.19 -63.97
C MET A 16 -47.78 -14.54 -63.03
N TYR A 17 -46.91 -15.35 -62.40
CA TYR A 17 -45.82 -14.91 -61.53
C TYR A 17 -44.47 -15.35 -62.10
N CYS A 18 -43.52 -14.42 -62.20
CA CYS A 18 -42.16 -14.72 -62.64
C CYS A 18 -41.26 -14.93 -61.43
N LYS A 19 -40.76 -16.15 -61.21
CA LYS A 19 -39.90 -16.48 -60.06
C LYS A 19 -38.52 -15.81 -60.16
N ASP A 20 -37.99 -15.63 -61.37
CA ASP A 20 -36.68 -14.99 -61.56
C ASP A 20 -36.70 -13.48 -61.26
N CYS A 21 -37.85 -12.83 -61.42
CA CYS A 21 -38.00 -11.39 -61.19
C CYS A 21 -38.83 -11.04 -59.96
N PHE A 22 -39.38 -12.05 -59.27
CA PHE A 22 -40.25 -11.90 -58.11
C PHE A 22 -41.41 -10.91 -58.31
N GLN A 23 -42.05 -10.93 -59.49
CA GLN A 23 -43.12 -9.99 -59.82
C GLN A 23 -44.30 -10.65 -60.55
N LEU A 24 -45.50 -10.11 -60.30
CA LEU A 24 -46.72 -10.47 -61.02
C LEU A 24 -46.70 -9.86 -62.43
N LEU A 25 -47.00 -10.68 -63.43
CA LEU A 25 -46.96 -10.34 -64.84
C LEU A 25 -48.37 -10.30 -65.44
N CYS A 26 -48.69 -9.21 -66.15
CA CYS A 26 -49.81 -9.23 -67.08
C CYS A 26 -49.40 -9.91 -68.42
N LEU A 27 -50.40 -10.27 -69.24
CA LEU A 27 -50.20 -10.88 -70.57
C LEU A 27 -49.28 -10.08 -71.51
N LYS A 28 -49.20 -8.75 -71.36
CA LYS A 28 -48.30 -7.92 -72.19
C LYS A 28 -46.84 -8.01 -71.72
N CYS A 29 -46.62 -8.05 -70.41
CA CYS A 29 -45.29 -8.16 -69.82
C CYS A 29 -44.73 -9.58 -69.97
N LEU A 30 -45.58 -10.61 -70.08
CA LEU A 30 -45.17 -12.00 -70.34
C LEU A 30 -44.17 -12.12 -71.51
N LYS A 31 -44.37 -11.34 -72.57
CA LYS A 31 -43.48 -11.34 -73.75
C LYS A 31 -42.05 -10.89 -73.44
N GLN A 32 -41.89 -9.98 -72.49
CA GLN A 32 -40.57 -9.49 -72.05
C GLN A 32 -39.89 -10.44 -71.06
N HIS A 33 -40.64 -11.40 -70.52
CA HIS A 33 -40.17 -12.42 -69.58
C HIS A 33 -40.13 -13.81 -70.22
N SER A 34 -40.15 -13.91 -71.55
CA SER A 34 -40.23 -15.18 -72.27
C SER A 34 -39.08 -16.15 -71.97
N THR A 35 -37.95 -15.64 -71.47
CA THR A 35 -36.78 -16.43 -71.07
C THR A 35 -36.73 -16.75 -69.57
N HIS A 36 -37.70 -16.29 -68.78
CA HIS A 36 -37.74 -16.49 -67.34
C HIS A 36 -38.67 -17.64 -66.95
N PHE A 37 -38.49 -18.17 -65.74
CA PHE A 37 -39.38 -19.15 -65.14
C PHE A 37 -40.66 -18.46 -64.66
N ILE A 38 -41.75 -18.71 -65.40
CA ILE A 38 -43.07 -18.13 -65.15
C ILE A 38 -44.03 -19.26 -64.78
N VAL A 39 -44.76 -19.07 -63.69
CA VAL A 39 -45.75 -20.00 -63.18
C VAL A 39 -47.11 -19.31 -63.07
N ASP A 40 -48.20 -20.08 -63.19
CA ASP A 40 -49.53 -19.58 -62.93
C ASP A 40 -49.73 -19.43 -61.41
N VAL A 41 -50.24 -18.27 -60.99
CA VAL A 41 -50.45 -17.94 -59.57
C VAL A 41 -51.43 -18.91 -58.90
N HIS A 42 -52.36 -19.49 -59.66
CA HIS A 42 -53.40 -20.37 -59.15
C HIS A 42 -53.01 -21.86 -59.16
N GLU A 43 -52.03 -22.26 -59.98
CA GLU A 43 -51.60 -23.66 -60.11
C GLU A 43 -50.30 -23.96 -59.34
N ASP A 44 -49.45 -22.96 -59.09
CA ASP A 44 -48.19 -23.17 -58.37
C ASP A 44 -48.42 -23.17 -56.85
N GLU A 45 -48.33 -24.36 -56.25
CA GLU A 45 -48.52 -24.58 -54.80
C GLU A 45 -47.60 -23.71 -53.93
N GLU A 46 -46.39 -23.37 -54.40
CA GLU A 46 -45.44 -22.52 -53.65
C GLU A 46 -45.93 -21.07 -53.59
N VAL A 47 -46.37 -20.51 -54.73
CA VAL A 47 -46.95 -19.15 -54.79
C VAL A 47 -48.25 -19.08 -53.98
N LYS A 48 -49.09 -20.11 -54.08
CA LYS A 48 -50.35 -20.20 -53.32
C LYS A 48 -50.11 -20.31 -51.81
N SER A 49 -49.14 -21.13 -51.38
CA SER A 49 -48.74 -21.22 -49.97
C SER A 49 -48.24 -19.87 -49.47
N CYS A 50 -47.43 -19.16 -50.26
CA CYS A 50 -46.93 -17.83 -49.86
C CYS A 50 -48.07 -16.80 -49.66
N LEU A 51 -49.12 -16.88 -50.48
CA LEU A 51 -50.30 -16.00 -50.35
C LEU A 51 -51.16 -16.37 -49.13
N GLU A 52 -51.33 -17.67 -48.86
CA GLU A 52 -52.05 -18.17 -47.67
C GLU A 52 -51.28 -17.86 -46.37
N ASP A 53 -49.95 -17.96 -46.41
CA ASP A 53 -49.04 -17.69 -45.28
C ASP A 53 -48.83 -16.20 -45.01
N THR A 54 -49.37 -15.30 -45.84
CA THR A 54 -49.18 -13.85 -45.67
C THR A 54 -49.69 -13.36 -44.31
N HIS A 55 -50.80 -13.91 -43.80
CA HIS A 55 -51.30 -13.58 -42.46
C HIS A 55 -50.37 -14.10 -41.35
N LEU A 56 -49.80 -15.30 -41.52
CA LEU A 56 -48.83 -15.87 -40.58
C LEU A 56 -47.55 -15.04 -40.54
N LEU A 57 -47.06 -14.60 -41.71
CA LEU A 57 -45.90 -13.70 -41.82
C LEU A 57 -46.17 -12.35 -41.17
N GLU A 58 -47.36 -11.77 -41.35
CA GLU A 58 -47.75 -10.52 -40.68
C GLU A 58 -47.73 -10.68 -39.15
N GLU A 59 -48.28 -11.77 -38.61
CA GLU A 59 -48.24 -12.05 -37.17
C GLU A 59 -46.80 -12.28 -36.66
N GLN A 60 -45.97 -12.98 -37.42
CA GLN A 60 -44.55 -13.19 -37.09
C GLN A 60 -43.79 -11.86 -37.07
N LEU A 61 -44.02 -10.98 -38.04
CA LEU A 61 -43.42 -9.65 -38.08
C LEU A 61 -43.89 -8.78 -36.91
N LYS A 62 -45.17 -8.81 -36.55
CA LYS A 62 -45.68 -8.10 -35.36
C LYS A 62 -45.02 -8.61 -34.08
N LYS A 63 -44.91 -9.93 -33.91
CA LYS A 63 -44.20 -10.54 -32.76
C LYS A 63 -42.72 -10.14 -32.73
N LEU A 64 -42.05 -10.11 -33.89
CA LEU A 64 -40.65 -9.69 -33.98
C LEU A 64 -40.48 -8.23 -33.59
N ILE A 65 -41.38 -7.34 -34.04
CA ILE A 65 -41.37 -5.92 -33.68
C ILE A 65 -41.54 -5.76 -32.17
N THR A 66 -42.54 -6.42 -31.56
CA THR A 66 -42.77 -6.35 -30.11
C THR A 66 -41.57 -6.90 -29.33
N SER A 67 -41.06 -8.08 -29.68
CA SER A 67 -39.87 -8.66 -29.04
C SER A 67 -38.64 -7.74 -29.15
N SER A 68 -38.44 -7.08 -30.31
CA SER A 68 -37.36 -6.12 -30.50
C SER A 68 -37.55 -4.84 -29.67
N GLN A 69 -38.79 -4.40 -29.47
CA GLN A 69 -39.12 -3.26 -28.59
C GLN A 69 -38.85 -3.61 -27.12
N ASP A 70 -39.30 -4.77 -26.66
CA ASP A 70 -39.07 -5.25 -25.29
C ASP A 70 -37.57 -5.42 -25.01
N GLN A 71 -36.82 -5.98 -25.97
CA GLN A 71 -35.37 -6.12 -25.85
C GLN A 71 -34.68 -4.75 -25.79
N ARG A 72 -35.14 -3.77 -26.58
CA ARG A 72 -34.61 -2.40 -26.53
C ARG A 72 -34.85 -1.76 -25.17
N GLU A 73 -36.06 -1.89 -24.61
CA GLU A 73 -36.39 -1.35 -23.28
C GLU A 73 -35.57 -2.02 -22.18
N SER A 74 -35.44 -3.35 -22.23
CA SER A 74 -34.58 -4.13 -21.32
C SER A 74 -33.11 -3.71 -21.38
N ASN A 75 -32.58 -3.44 -22.58
CA ASN A 75 -31.21 -2.95 -22.74
C ASN A 75 -31.02 -1.53 -22.18
N ILE A 76 -32.00 -0.64 -22.38
CA ILE A 76 -31.97 0.72 -21.81
C ILE A 76 -31.99 0.65 -20.28
N GLN A 77 -32.87 -0.18 -19.71
CA GLN A 77 -32.96 -0.37 -18.27
C GLN A 77 -31.65 -0.95 -17.71
N SER A 78 -31.11 -1.99 -18.34
CA SER A 78 -29.84 -2.60 -17.94
C SER A 78 -28.68 -1.59 -18.00
N PHE A 79 -28.64 -0.72 -19.01
CA PHE A 79 -27.62 0.34 -19.09
C PHE A 79 -27.77 1.35 -17.94
N ASN A 80 -29.00 1.77 -17.64
CA ASN A 80 -29.25 2.69 -16.53
C ASN A 80 -28.80 2.09 -15.19
N ASP A 81 -29.18 0.85 -14.92
CA ASP A 81 -28.91 0.18 -13.63
C ASP A 81 -27.43 -0.20 -13.47
N ILE A 82 -26.79 -0.69 -14.52
CA ILE A 82 -25.41 -1.20 -14.46
C ILE A 82 -24.39 -0.08 -14.65
N THR A 83 -24.71 0.94 -15.44
CA THR A 83 -23.73 1.97 -15.84
C THR A 83 -24.05 3.34 -15.28
N LEU A 84 -25.25 3.86 -15.53
CA LEU A 84 -25.57 5.25 -15.22
C LEU A 84 -25.70 5.50 -13.71
N GLU A 85 -26.47 4.66 -13.00
CA GLU A 85 -26.69 4.82 -11.56
C GLU A 85 -25.38 4.64 -10.75
N PRO A 86 -24.53 3.62 -10.99
CA PRO A 86 -23.24 3.51 -10.31
C PRO A 86 -22.30 4.68 -10.61
N PHE A 87 -22.26 5.16 -11.86
CA PHE A 87 -21.47 6.33 -12.24
C PHE A 87 -21.92 7.58 -11.48
N GLN A 88 -23.24 7.84 -11.41
CA GLN A 88 -23.77 8.97 -10.67
C GLN A 88 -23.46 8.87 -9.18
N LYS A 89 -23.63 7.68 -8.59
CA LYS A 89 -23.31 7.41 -7.18
C LYS A 89 -21.83 7.68 -6.85
N GLU A 90 -20.90 7.27 -7.71
CA GLU A 90 -19.47 7.57 -7.51
C GLU A 90 -19.17 9.06 -7.71
N THR A 91 -19.82 9.73 -8.66
CA THR A 91 -19.71 11.18 -8.85
C THR A 91 -20.18 11.97 -7.62
N ASP A 92 -21.28 11.53 -7.01
CA ASP A 92 -21.81 12.13 -5.79
C ASP A 92 -20.87 11.88 -4.59
N LYS A 93 -20.30 10.67 -4.46
CA LYS A 93 -19.27 10.36 -3.45
C LYS A 93 -18.05 11.27 -3.58
N ILE A 94 -17.55 11.48 -4.80
CA ILE A 94 -16.44 12.39 -5.06
C ILE A 94 -16.81 13.80 -4.59
N SER A 95 -18.01 14.28 -4.93
CA SER A 95 -18.48 15.61 -4.54
C SER A 95 -18.64 15.78 -3.02
N VAL A 96 -19.09 14.75 -2.31
CA VAL A 96 -19.12 14.72 -0.84
C VAL A 96 -17.71 14.75 -0.26
N PHE A 97 -16.78 13.95 -0.81
CA PHE A 97 -15.40 13.92 -0.36
C PHE A 97 -14.72 15.30 -0.46
N PHE A 98 -14.88 16.00 -1.60
CA PHE A 98 -14.30 17.34 -1.77
C PHE A 98 -14.91 18.39 -0.83
N ARG A 99 -16.22 18.32 -0.54
CA ARG A 99 -16.84 19.20 0.45
C ARG A 99 -16.26 18.96 1.84
N ASN A 100 -16.19 17.71 2.27
CA ASN A 100 -15.62 17.35 3.58
C ASN A 100 -14.14 17.75 3.70
N LEU A 101 -13.37 17.62 2.61
CA LEU A 101 -11.98 18.05 2.55
C LEU A 101 -11.87 19.58 2.71
N HIS A 102 -12.68 20.34 1.96
CA HIS A 102 -12.72 21.79 2.07
C HIS A 102 -13.04 22.24 3.50
N ASP A 103 -14.05 21.63 4.13
CA ASP A 103 -14.44 21.94 5.50
C ASP A 103 -13.32 21.61 6.50
N SER A 104 -12.65 20.46 6.31
CA SER A 104 -11.50 20.06 7.15
C SER A 104 -10.32 21.01 7.02
N LEU A 105 -10.02 21.46 5.79
CA LEU A 105 -8.98 22.46 5.54
C LEU A 105 -9.33 23.79 6.19
N HIS A 106 -10.59 24.22 6.11
CA HIS A 106 -11.03 25.45 6.75
C HIS A 106 -10.92 25.37 8.28
N VAL A 107 -11.31 24.25 8.89
CA VAL A 107 -11.13 24.04 10.34
C VAL A 107 -9.65 24.15 10.73
N LYS A 108 -8.75 23.49 9.97
CA LYS A 108 -7.30 23.55 10.20
C LYS A 108 -6.72 24.95 10.02
N GLU A 109 -7.19 25.70 9.02
CA GLU A 109 -6.82 27.10 8.84
C GLU A 109 -7.19 27.94 10.06
N VAL A 110 -8.41 27.77 10.60
CA VAL A 110 -8.87 28.48 11.80
C VAL A 110 -8.05 28.09 13.03
N GLU A 111 -7.71 26.80 13.19
CA GLU A 111 -6.83 26.32 14.27
C GLU A 111 -5.44 26.96 14.21
N LEU A 112 -4.78 26.93 13.05
CA LEU A 112 -3.45 27.52 12.86
C LEU A 112 -3.46 29.04 13.10
N LYS A 113 -4.51 29.75 12.67
CA LYS A 113 -4.67 31.18 12.96
C LYS A 113 -4.83 31.45 14.46
N ARG A 114 -5.56 30.59 15.18
CA ARG A 114 -5.72 30.70 16.64
C ARG A 114 -4.40 30.44 17.36
N GLU A 115 -3.67 29.41 16.95
CA GLU A 115 -2.37 29.06 17.51
C GLU A 115 -1.35 30.18 17.29
N LEU A 116 -1.23 30.68 16.06
CA LEU A 116 -0.37 31.82 15.74
C LEU A 116 -0.73 33.07 16.55
N LYS A 117 -2.03 33.33 16.72
CA LYS A 117 -2.50 34.44 17.55
C LYS A 117 -2.13 34.24 19.02
N SER A 118 -2.25 33.03 19.56
CA SER A 118 -1.84 32.73 20.94
C SER A 118 -0.36 33.05 21.15
N TYR A 119 0.52 32.61 20.24
CA TYR A 119 1.94 32.93 20.32
C TYR A 119 2.23 34.42 20.21
N PHE A 120 1.48 35.13 19.37
CA PHE A 120 1.59 36.58 19.28
C PHE A 120 1.19 37.27 20.58
N ASP A 121 0.06 36.87 21.17
CA ASP A 121 -0.47 37.43 22.42
C ASP A 121 0.52 37.15 23.59
N ASP A 122 1.07 35.93 23.68
CA ASP A 122 2.08 35.56 24.69
C ASP A 122 3.37 36.38 24.53
N ASN A 123 3.84 36.57 23.30
CA ASN A 123 5.01 37.39 23.02
C ASN A 123 4.77 38.86 23.37
N GLN A 124 3.56 39.37 23.10
CA GLN A 124 3.17 40.72 23.45
C GLN A 124 3.14 40.91 24.97
N GLU A 125 2.57 39.96 25.72
CA GLU A 125 2.58 39.97 27.18
C GLU A 125 4.00 39.96 27.73
N ASN A 126 4.86 39.07 27.22
CA ASN A 126 6.26 38.99 27.63
C ASN A 126 7.03 40.28 27.36
N LEU A 127 6.77 40.94 26.23
CA LEU A 127 7.36 42.25 25.91
C LEU A 127 6.92 43.33 26.91
N ILE A 128 5.62 43.37 27.24
CA ILE A 128 5.08 44.30 28.24
C ILE A 128 5.73 44.08 29.60
N LEU A 129 5.86 42.82 30.03
CA LEU A 129 6.53 42.45 31.29
C LEU A 129 8.01 42.85 31.29
N CYS A 130 8.72 42.66 30.18
CA CYS A 130 10.11 43.08 30.04
C CYS A 130 10.26 44.60 30.12
N ASN A 131 9.41 45.36 29.41
CA ASN A 131 9.42 46.82 29.45
C ASN A 131 9.12 47.34 30.86
N SER A 132 8.12 46.78 31.54
CA SER A 132 7.79 47.14 32.93
C SER A 132 8.99 46.94 33.87
N LYS A 133 9.72 45.81 33.76
CA LYS A 133 10.95 45.58 34.53
C LYS A 133 12.05 46.58 34.20
N LEU A 134 12.20 46.96 32.93
CA LEU A 134 13.18 47.97 32.51
C LEU A 134 12.83 49.35 33.08
N ASP A 135 11.55 49.74 33.04
CA ASP A 135 11.06 50.99 33.60
C ASP A 135 11.29 51.05 35.12
N ASP A 136 10.98 49.97 35.84
CA ASP A 136 11.27 49.85 37.28
C ASP A 136 12.77 50.02 37.59
N ASN A 137 13.62 49.41 36.77
CA ASN A 137 15.08 49.53 36.92
C ASN A 137 15.58 50.95 36.59
N LEU A 138 14.98 51.61 35.60
CA LEU A 138 15.28 53.01 35.26
C LEU A 138 14.91 53.93 36.42
N VAL A 139 13.71 53.80 36.98
CA VAL A 139 13.25 54.59 38.14
C VAL A 139 14.16 54.37 39.35
N LYS A 140 14.52 53.11 39.66
CA LYS A 140 15.47 52.81 40.75
C LYS A 140 16.84 53.44 40.50
N SER A 141 17.35 53.38 39.28
CA SER A 141 18.62 53.98 38.89
C SER A 141 18.59 55.50 39.05
N GLN A 142 17.52 56.15 38.59
CA GLN A 142 17.32 57.60 38.74
C GLN A 142 17.27 58.01 40.22
N ASN A 143 16.53 57.26 41.05
CA ASN A 143 16.44 57.51 42.50
C ASN A 143 17.80 57.35 43.18
N LEU A 144 18.59 56.33 42.83
CA LEU A 144 19.94 56.13 43.35
C LEU A 144 20.88 57.27 42.94
N ILE A 145 20.83 57.71 41.68
CA ILE A 145 21.61 58.85 41.19
C ILE A 145 21.24 60.13 41.96
N GLN A 146 19.95 60.38 42.14
CA GLN A 146 19.48 61.55 42.88
C GLN A 146 19.95 61.51 44.34
N ALA A 147 19.79 60.37 45.02
CA ALA A 147 20.25 60.18 46.40
C ALA A 147 21.78 60.37 46.53
N LEU A 148 22.57 59.84 45.60
CA LEU A 148 24.02 60.03 45.55
C LEU A 148 24.41 61.50 45.34
N THR A 149 23.63 62.22 44.53
CA THR A 149 23.87 63.63 44.24
C THR A 149 23.56 64.49 45.47
N THR A 150 22.43 64.24 46.15
CA THR A 150 22.06 64.93 47.40
C THR A 150 23.08 64.62 48.51
N ALA A 151 23.45 63.36 48.69
CA ALA A 151 24.40 62.96 49.71
C ALA A 151 25.80 63.58 49.52
N LYS A 152 26.20 63.93 48.29
CA LYS A 152 27.46 64.64 48.03
C LYS A 152 27.44 66.12 48.42
N GLN A 153 26.26 66.72 48.53
CA GLN A 153 26.12 68.16 48.80
C GLN A 153 26.12 68.45 50.31
N ASP A 154 25.59 67.56 51.14
CA ASP A 154 25.76 67.64 52.60
C ASP A 154 27.22 67.28 52.96
N THR A 155 27.90 68.07 53.80
CA THR A 155 29.36 67.91 54.07
C THR A 155 29.69 67.58 55.53
N THR A 156 28.70 67.20 56.34
CA THR A 156 28.83 66.95 57.80
C THR A 156 29.39 65.56 58.11
N SER A 157 30.18 65.38 59.19
CA SER A 157 30.94 64.14 59.47
C SER A 157 30.12 62.86 59.66
N THR A 158 28.79 62.94 59.84
CA THR A 158 27.86 61.80 59.81
C THR A 158 27.58 61.26 58.40
N LEU A 159 28.08 61.91 57.34
CA LEU A 159 27.92 61.51 55.93
C LEU A 159 28.51 60.15 55.58
N ASN A 160 29.60 59.76 56.24
CA ASN A 160 30.41 58.65 55.75
C ASN A 160 29.65 57.32 55.81
N GLU A 161 28.78 57.13 56.80
CA GLU A 161 28.06 55.87 56.96
C GLU A 161 26.89 55.75 55.97
N SER A 162 26.17 56.84 55.71
CA SER A 162 25.06 56.87 54.74
C SER A 162 25.54 56.73 53.30
N LEU A 163 26.66 57.37 52.93
CA LEU A 163 27.30 57.21 51.62
C LEU A 163 27.83 55.80 51.39
N ILE A 164 28.42 55.16 52.40
CA ILE A 164 28.89 53.77 52.31
C ILE A 164 27.70 52.82 52.09
N LYS A 165 26.59 53.01 52.83
CA LYS A 165 25.38 52.19 52.65
C LYS A 165 24.79 52.34 51.25
N LEU A 166 24.67 53.58 50.75
CA LEU A 166 24.14 53.88 49.41
C LEU A 166 25.06 53.33 48.30
N SER A 167 26.38 53.39 48.51
CA SER A 167 27.38 52.77 47.62
C SER A 167 27.23 51.25 47.56
N MET A 168 27.02 50.59 48.69
CA MET A 168 26.78 49.13 48.73
C MET A 168 25.46 48.74 48.06
N GLU A 169 24.39 49.50 48.28
CA GLU A 169 23.10 49.27 47.61
C GLU A 169 23.21 49.44 46.09
N THR A 170 23.94 50.46 45.62
CA THR A 170 24.21 50.68 44.20
C THR A 170 24.99 49.52 43.58
N LYS A 171 26.03 49.03 44.26
CA LYS A 171 26.80 47.86 43.79
C LYS A 171 25.98 46.59 43.72
N LYS A 172 25.11 46.33 44.72
CA LYS A 172 24.18 45.19 44.70
C LYS A 172 23.19 45.29 43.55
N PHE A 173 22.63 46.48 43.31
CA PHE A 173 21.70 46.72 42.21
C PHE A 173 22.37 46.47 40.84
N LEU A 174 23.59 46.98 40.63
CA LEU A 174 24.36 46.78 39.40
C LEU A 174 24.68 45.30 39.14
N ALA A 175 25.09 44.56 40.18
CA ALA A 175 25.35 43.13 40.06
C ALA A 175 24.10 42.33 39.66
N ALA A 176 22.93 42.69 40.23
CA ALA A 176 21.66 42.05 39.90
C ALA A 176 21.14 42.41 38.50
N THR A 177 21.44 43.61 37.99
CA THR A 177 21.04 44.00 36.61
C THR A 177 21.93 43.33 35.55
N SER A 178 23.22 43.11 35.83
CA SER A 178 24.12 42.41 34.91
C SER A 178 23.74 40.94 34.71
N SER A 179 23.27 40.24 35.76
CA SER A 179 22.80 38.85 35.64
C SER A 179 21.47 38.74 34.89
N ASN A 180 20.54 39.69 35.11
CA ASN A 180 19.21 39.65 34.49
C ASN A 180 19.22 40.00 33.00
N GLY A 181 20.24 40.74 32.52
CA GLY A 181 20.37 41.10 31.09
C GLY A 181 20.58 39.87 30.19
N GLU A 182 21.28 38.85 30.66
CA GLU A 182 21.51 37.61 29.91
C GLU A 182 20.25 36.71 29.88
N GLU A 183 19.46 36.69 30.95
CA GLU A 183 18.16 36.00 30.97
C GLU A 183 17.12 36.67 30.07
N LEU A 184 17.06 38.02 30.06
CA LEU A 184 16.15 38.74 29.15
C LEU A 184 16.49 38.46 27.68
N ASN A 185 17.77 38.40 27.32
CA ASN A 185 18.19 38.14 25.94
C ASN A 185 17.90 36.70 25.49
N LYS A 186 17.90 35.72 26.41
CA LYS A 186 17.52 34.33 26.10
C LYS A 186 16.02 34.19 25.82
N ASN A 187 15.18 35.02 26.43
CA ASN A 187 13.74 34.98 26.26
C ASN A 187 13.21 35.72 25.02
N ILE A 188 14.03 36.55 24.36
CA ILE A 188 13.62 37.31 23.15
C ILE A 188 13.78 36.48 21.86
N ASN A 189 14.49 35.35 21.90
CA ASN A 189 14.59 34.41 20.77
C ASN A 189 13.33 33.53 20.67
N TYR A 190 12.19 34.11 20.29
CA TYR A 190 10.99 33.33 19.96
C TYR A 190 10.43 33.68 18.59
N PHE A 191 10.86 32.89 17.62
CA PHE A 191 9.99 32.45 16.52
C PHE A 191 10.36 31.01 16.17
N HIS A 192 9.80 30.04 16.91
CA HIS A 192 9.76 28.63 16.49
C HIS A 192 8.70 28.42 15.39
N GLY A 193 8.76 29.23 14.32
CA GLY A 193 7.83 29.14 13.18
C GLY A 193 8.07 27.94 12.27
N ALA A 194 9.14 27.17 12.50
CA ALA A 194 9.51 26.04 11.64
C ALA A 194 8.67 24.77 11.90
N SER A 195 8.13 24.60 13.11
CA SER A 195 7.39 23.37 13.47
C SER A 195 5.98 23.30 12.86
N SER A 196 5.28 24.43 12.69
CA SER A 196 3.92 24.43 12.13
C SER A 196 3.89 24.31 10.60
N LEU A 197 4.92 24.80 9.89
CA LEU A 197 5.06 24.61 8.45
C LEU A 197 5.30 23.15 8.07
N ASN A 198 6.11 22.42 8.85
CA ASN A 198 6.35 21.00 8.63
C ASN A 198 5.07 20.16 8.82
N ALA A 199 4.23 20.51 9.79
CA ALA A 199 2.94 19.84 9.99
C ALA A 199 1.96 20.11 8.83
N PHE A 200 2.02 21.30 8.23
CA PHE A 200 1.22 21.62 7.03
C PHE A 200 1.73 20.87 5.80
N ASP A 201 3.04 20.73 5.61
CA ASP A 201 3.62 19.92 4.52
C ASP A 201 3.32 18.42 4.68
N GLU A 202 3.30 17.90 5.92
CA GLU A 202 2.85 16.53 6.21
C GLU A 202 1.35 16.36 5.92
N LEU A 203 0.52 17.33 6.31
CA LEU A 203 -0.92 17.35 6.06
C LEU A 203 -1.22 17.44 4.56
N ILE A 204 -0.56 18.34 3.82
CA ILE A 204 -0.62 18.45 2.36
C ILE A 204 -0.11 17.16 1.71
N GLY A 205 0.95 16.53 2.25
CA GLY A 205 1.44 15.22 1.83
C GLY A 205 0.39 14.12 1.98
N SER A 206 -0.38 14.15 3.07
CA SER A 206 -1.51 13.23 3.31
C SER A 206 -2.73 13.52 2.42
N PHE A 207 -2.95 14.80 2.07
CA PHE A 207 -4.02 15.28 1.20
C PHE A 207 -3.65 15.41 -0.26
N THR A 208 -2.44 15.02 -0.65
CA THR A 208 -2.18 14.67 -2.03
C THR A 208 -3.20 13.58 -2.33
N ILE A 209 -4.31 13.97 -2.97
CA ILE A 209 -5.09 13.09 -3.82
C ILE A 209 -4.02 12.64 -4.76
N LYS A 210 -3.34 11.54 -4.40
CA LYS A 210 -2.63 10.70 -5.32
C LYS A 210 -3.65 10.67 -6.41
N LYS A 211 -3.30 11.19 -7.59
CA LYS A 211 -3.88 10.60 -8.77
C LYS A 211 -3.77 9.12 -8.43
N ARG A 212 -4.89 8.47 -8.10
CA ARG A 212 -5.28 7.29 -8.82
C ARG A 212 -5.12 7.79 -10.24
N ARG A 213 -3.87 7.74 -10.74
CA ARG A 213 -3.62 7.27 -12.07
C ARG A 213 -4.57 6.10 -12.04
N ALA A 214 -5.67 6.22 -12.79
CA ALA A 214 -6.24 5.04 -13.39
C ALA A 214 -4.98 4.28 -13.79
N TYR A 215 -4.67 3.29 -12.97
CA TYR A 215 -3.45 2.53 -13.07
C TYR A 215 -3.77 1.82 -14.35
N THR A 216 -3.39 2.43 -15.48
CA THR A 216 -3.34 1.75 -16.75
C THR A 216 -2.49 0.56 -16.40
N PRO A 217 -3.08 -0.63 -16.30
CA PRO A 217 -2.38 -1.78 -15.79
C PRO A 217 -1.17 -1.89 -16.70
N GLY A 218 0.00 -1.55 -16.16
CA GLY A 218 1.21 -2.16 -16.66
C GLY A 218 0.96 -3.66 -16.57
N PRO A 219 1.54 -4.47 -17.45
CA PRO A 219 1.37 -5.92 -17.44
C PRO A 219 1.69 -6.57 -16.07
N HIS A 220 2.30 -5.84 -15.14
CA HIS A 220 2.55 -6.25 -13.77
C HIS A 220 1.47 -5.68 -12.84
N LYS A 221 0.39 -6.45 -12.64
CA LYS A 221 -0.55 -6.20 -11.54
C LYS A 221 0.22 -6.40 -10.22
N HIS A 222 0.67 -5.33 -9.60
CA HIS A 222 1.06 -5.38 -8.18
C HIS A 222 -0.23 -5.54 -7.36
N THR A 223 -0.66 -6.79 -7.27
CA THR A 223 -1.73 -7.27 -6.41
C THR A 223 -1.40 -6.87 -4.97
N ARG A 224 -2.36 -6.29 -4.24
CA ARG A 224 -2.11 -5.84 -2.87
C ARG A 224 -2.08 -7.06 -1.97
N ALA A 225 -1.20 -7.06 -0.98
CA ALA A 225 -1.14 -8.17 -0.03
C ALA A 225 -2.43 -8.30 0.80
N ARG A 226 -3.37 -9.13 0.37
CA ARG A 226 -4.68 -9.34 0.98
C ARG A 226 -4.66 -10.43 2.05
N TYR A 227 -3.79 -11.43 1.90
CA TYR A 227 -3.85 -12.65 2.70
C TYR A 227 -2.63 -12.84 3.59
N ILE A 228 -2.87 -13.16 4.85
CA ILE A 228 -1.87 -13.72 5.75
C ILE A 228 -2.02 -15.24 5.72
N TYR A 229 -1.00 -15.95 5.27
CA TYR A 229 -0.93 -17.40 5.40
C TYR A 229 -0.15 -17.77 6.65
N CYS A 230 -0.71 -18.67 7.46
CA CYS A 230 -0.09 -19.20 8.65
C CYS A 230 -0.07 -20.74 8.55
N TYR A 231 1.03 -21.35 8.99
CA TYR A 231 1.11 -22.80 9.13
C TYR A 231 1.35 -23.21 10.58
N GLY A 232 0.52 -24.13 11.07
CA GLY A 232 0.64 -24.70 12.41
C GLY A 232 0.29 -26.18 12.40
N SER A 233 -0.72 -26.57 13.19
CA SER A 233 -1.38 -27.87 13.06
C SER A 233 -2.20 -27.98 11.77
N GLU A 234 -2.69 -26.84 11.27
CA GLU A 234 -3.45 -26.69 10.04
C GLU A 234 -2.86 -25.50 9.26
N PHE A 235 -3.11 -25.44 7.95
CA PHE A 235 -2.89 -24.21 7.19
C PHE A 235 -4.08 -23.28 7.38
N GLU A 236 -3.80 -22.03 7.71
CA GLU A 236 -4.79 -20.99 7.93
C GLU A 236 -4.51 -19.80 7.01
N ARG A 237 -5.57 -19.15 6.55
CA ARG A 237 -5.52 -17.94 5.75
C ARG A 237 -6.42 -16.89 6.37
N TYR A 238 -5.87 -15.72 6.67
CA TYR A 238 -6.63 -14.57 7.19
C TYR A 238 -6.74 -13.50 6.10
N ASP A 239 -7.96 -13.04 5.82
CA ASP A 239 -8.24 -11.97 4.86
C ASP A 239 -8.16 -10.59 5.53
N LEU A 240 -7.15 -9.80 5.21
CA LEU A 240 -6.95 -8.45 5.76
C LEU A 240 -8.06 -7.46 5.37
N LEU A 241 -8.82 -7.74 4.31
CA LEU A 241 -9.89 -6.87 3.82
C LEU A 241 -11.30 -7.27 4.27
N GLU A 242 -11.49 -8.52 4.70
CA GLU A 242 -12.78 -9.03 5.19
C GLU A 242 -12.72 -9.25 6.71
N ASP A 243 -12.36 -8.21 7.49
CA ASP A 243 -12.30 -8.24 8.96
C ASP A 243 -11.55 -9.46 9.54
N TYR A 244 -10.42 -9.81 8.92
CA TYR A 244 -9.56 -10.94 9.34
C TYR A 244 -10.26 -12.29 9.32
N LYS A 245 -11.25 -12.47 8.44
CA LYS A 245 -11.96 -13.73 8.28
C LYS A 245 -10.97 -14.87 8.06
N LEU A 246 -11.04 -15.84 8.98
CA LEU A 246 -10.24 -17.05 8.96
C LEU A 246 -10.83 -18.07 7.99
N GLU A 247 -10.01 -18.50 7.04
CA GLU A 247 -10.24 -19.70 6.25
C GLU A 247 -9.23 -20.79 6.60
N LYS A 248 -9.73 -21.97 6.91
CA LYS A 248 -8.91 -23.17 7.06
C LYS A 248 -8.62 -23.78 5.70
N ILE A 249 -7.34 -23.95 5.39
CA ILE A 249 -6.89 -24.58 4.16
C ILE A 249 -6.63 -26.07 4.47
N PRO A 250 -7.28 -27.00 3.75
CA PRO A 250 -7.03 -28.42 3.94
C PRO A 250 -5.56 -28.72 3.60
N VAL A 251 -4.87 -29.39 4.53
CA VAL A 251 -3.49 -29.83 4.35
C VAL A 251 -3.49 -31.00 3.36
N LEU A 252 -2.52 -31.04 2.44
CA LEU A 252 -2.35 -32.10 1.42
C LEU A 252 -2.03 -33.48 2.06
N GLY A 253 -3.07 -34.15 2.57
CA GLY A 253 -3.05 -35.54 3.03
C GLY A 253 -1.91 -35.92 3.99
N ASP A 254 -1.63 -37.23 4.09
CA ASP A 254 -0.57 -37.78 4.96
C ASP A 254 0.86 -37.35 4.57
N LYS A 255 1.03 -36.69 3.42
CA LYS A 255 2.34 -36.33 2.86
C LYS A 255 2.94 -35.08 3.50
N LEU A 256 2.12 -34.10 3.89
CA LEU A 256 2.56 -32.95 4.69
C LEU A 256 2.51 -33.25 6.20
N SER A 257 1.65 -34.16 6.65
CA SER A 257 1.45 -34.42 8.10
C SER A 257 2.65 -35.08 8.79
N ASN A 258 3.60 -35.63 8.03
CA ASN A 258 4.79 -36.25 8.59
C ASN A 258 5.74 -35.15 9.11
N ARG A 259 5.56 -34.77 10.38
CA ARG A 259 6.19 -33.64 11.11
C ARG A 259 7.69 -33.46 10.89
N MET A 260 8.42 -34.50 10.50
CA MET A 260 9.85 -34.42 10.17
C MET A 260 10.15 -33.54 8.96
N TYR A 261 9.23 -33.39 8.00
CA TYR A 261 9.49 -32.67 6.74
C TYR A 261 9.16 -31.17 6.78
N LEU A 262 8.46 -30.70 7.81
CA LEU A 262 7.95 -29.33 7.84
C LEU A 262 8.40 -28.56 9.08
N ASN A 263 9.72 -28.41 9.23
CA ASN A 263 10.27 -27.17 9.80
C ASN A 263 10.15 -26.04 8.77
N VAL A 264 8.95 -25.83 8.20
CA VAL A 264 8.68 -24.72 7.28
C VAL A 264 8.74 -23.44 8.11
N ARG A 265 9.68 -22.54 7.81
CA ARG A 265 9.83 -21.28 8.58
C ARG A 265 9.29 -20.06 7.87
N GLN A 266 9.23 -18.95 8.61
CA GLN A 266 9.03 -17.56 8.18
C GLN A 266 10.21 -17.07 7.30
N SER A 267 10.50 -17.85 6.26
CA SER A 267 11.47 -17.60 5.19
C SER A 267 11.17 -18.46 3.94
N MET A 268 10.60 -19.65 4.08
CA MET A 268 10.44 -20.63 2.99
C MET A 268 9.12 -20.53 2.21
N MET A 269 8.22 -19.64 2.64
CA MET A 269 6.90 -19.42 2.05
C MET A 269 6.88 -18.08 1.31
N VAL A 270 6.27 -18.05 0.14
CA VAL A 270 6.06 -16.84 -0.64
C VAL A 270 4.75 -16.97 -1.40
N SER A 271 3.99 -15.89 -1.47
CA SER A 271 2.75 -15.88 -2.25
C SER A 271 2.91 -14.94 -3.44
N THR A 272 2.36 -15.38 -4.56
CA THR A 272 2.17 -14.57 -5.77
C THR A 272 0.76 -14.00 -5.79
N SER A 273 0.33 -13.47 -6.95
CA SER A 273 -1.06 -13.05 -7.21
C SER A 273 -2.07 -14.19 -7.07
N ASP A 274 -1.68 -15.39 -7.53
CA ASP A 274 -2.64 -16.46 -7.76
C ASP A 274 -2.33 -17.70 -6.92
N ASN A 275 -1.13 -17.80 -6.34
CA ASN A 275 -0.68 -19.01 -5.69
C ASN A 275 0.17 -18.73 -4.45
N LEU A 276 0.14 -19.66 -3.51
CA LEU A 276 1.10 -19.76 -2.42
C LEU A 276 2.13 -20.83 -2.78
N PHE A 277 3.42 -20.51 -2.67
CA PHE A 277 4.51 -21.44 -2.86
C PHE A 277 5.25 -21.69 -1.54
N ILE A 278 5.66 -22.93 -1.34
CA ILE A 278 6.49 -23.37 -0.22
C ILE A 278 7.66 -24.16 -0.79
N PHE A 279 8.88 -23.82 -0.40
CA PHE A 279 10.10 -24.48 -0.88
C PHE A 279 10.80 -25.18 0.28
N CYS A 280 11.00 -26.49 0.22
CA CYS A 280 11.69 -27.23 1.28
C CYS A 280 12.39 -28.46 0.70
N HIS A 281 13.69 -28.59 0.99
CA HIS A 281 14.52 -29.68 0.44
C HIS A 281 14.37 -29.78 -1.09
N ALA A 282 14.34 -30.97 -1.65
CA ALA A 282 14.23 -31.21 -3.09
C ALA A 282 12.83 -30.95 -3.67
N ASN A 283 11.89 -30.40 -2.88
CA ASN A 283 10.50 -30.25 -3.26
C ASN A 283 10.02 -28.80 -3.17
N TYR A 284 8.97 -28.51 -3.93
CA TYR A 284 8.13 -27.35 -3.72
C TYR A 284 6.65 -27.73 -3.71
N TRP A 285 5.86 -26.96 -2.99
CA TRP A 285 4.41 -27.07 -2.95
C TRP A 285 3.80 -25.78 -3.45
N LYS A 286 2.75 -25.91 -4.26
CA LYS A 286 1.98 -24.80 -4.81
C LYS A 286 0.52 -24.98 -4.38
N TYR A 287 -0.02 -24.03 -3.64
CA TYR A 287 -1.44 -23.96 -3.32
C TYR A 287 -2.10 -22.90 -4.20
N THR A 288 -3.19 -23.28 -4.88
CA THR A 288 -4.02 -22.38 -5.68
C THR A 288 -5.29 -22.08 -4.89
N PRO A 289 -5.46 -20.88 -4.32
CA PRO A 289 -6.59 -20.57 -3.45
C PRO A 289 -7.95 -20.63 -4.16
N GLU A 290 -8.00 -20.30 -5.45
CA GLU A 290 -9.22 -20.33 -6.25
C GLU A 290 -9.82 -21.75 -6.33
N THR A 291 -8.98 -22.74 -6.65
CA THR A 291 -9.39 -24.15 -6.77
C THR A 291 -9.27 -24.91 -5.46
N LYS A 292 -8.65 -24.31 -4.44
CA LYS A 292 -8.26 -24.95 -3.16
C LYS A 292 -7.45 -26.22 -3.34
N THR A 293 -6.63 -26.27 -4.39
CA THR A 293 -5.81 -27.44 -4.71
C THR A 293 -4.34 -27.20 -4.40
N TRP A 294 -3.70 -28.25 -3.90
CA TRP A 294 -2.27 -28.32 -3.73
C TRP A 294 -1.63 -29.13 -4.86
N PHE A 295 -0.50 -28.65 -5.36
CA PHE A 295 0.38 -29.34 -6.28
C PHE A 295 1.76 -29.49 -5.61
N MET A 296 2.41 -30.63 -5.80
CA MET A 296 3.76 -30.89 -5.31
C MET A 296 4.66 -31.20 -6.49
N GLY A 297 5.76 -30.46 -6.61
CA GLY A 297 6.79 -30.70 -7.62
C GLY A 297 8.15 -30.97 -6.97
N THR A 298 9.03 -31.58 -7.75
CA THR A 298 10.43 -31.84 -7.41
C THR A 298 11.34 -30.99 -8.28
N PHE A 299 12.51 -30.61 -7.78
CA PHE A 299 13.50 -29.94 -8.60
C PHE A 299 14.30 -30.97 -9.42
N ASP A 300 14.44 -30.71 -10.71
CA ASP A 300 15.37 -31.46 -11.56
C ASP A 300 16.81 -31.12 -11.15
N ASN A 301 17.76 -32.04 -11.35
CA ASN A 301 19.21 -31.89 -11.13
C ASN A 301 19.78 -32.23 -9.73
N GLY A 302 19.07 -33.01 -8.92
CA GLY A 302 19.65 -33.52 -7.66
C GLY A 302 19.96 -32.42 -6.64
N TYR A 303 19.33 -31.25 -6.79
CA TYR A 303 19.33 -30.22 -5.77
C TYR A 303 18.66 -30.79 -4.51
N GLU A 304 19.47 -31.09 -3.49
CA GLU A 304 18.98 -31.64 -2.22
C GLU A 304 18.04 -30.66 -1.49
N GLY A 305 18.16 -29.38 -1.84
CA GLY A 305 17.53 -28.25 -1.19
C GLY A 305 17.89 -28.11 0.29
N GLY A 306 17.93 -26.85 0.72
CA GLY A 306 18.21 -26.52 2.10
C GLY A 306 16.97 -26.42 2.95
N THR A 307 17.20 -26.30 4.25
CA THR A 307 16.24 -25.71 5.19
C THR A 307 16.52 -24.20 5.31
N CYS A 308 15.55 -23.44 5.83
CA CYS A 308 15.74 -22.03 6.17
C CYS A 308 16.12 -21.12 4.99
N GLN A 309 15.74 -21.50 3.76
CA GLN A 309 15.91 -20.66 2.57
C GLN A 309 14.91 -19.54 2.60
N SER A 310 15.34 -18.34 2.21
CA SER A 310 14.46 -17.16 2.21
C SER A 310 13.94 -16.93 0.81
N ALA A 311 12.62 -16.84 0.65
CA ALA A 311 11.96 -16.75 -0.64
C ALA A 311 11.33 -15.37 -0.84
N ILE A 312 11.42 -14.83 -2.05
CA ILE A 312 10.65 -13.65 -2.46
C ILE A 312 10.25 -13.73 -3.93
N TRP A 313 9.06 -13.25 -4.25
CA TRP A 313 8.55 -13.15 -5.60
C TRP A 313 8.93 -11.78 -6.16
N ASP A 314 9.41 -11.73 -7.40
CA ASP A 314 9.81 -10.48 -8.09
C ASP A 314 8.63 -9.64 -8.58
N GLY A 315 7.40 -10.12 -8.43
CA GLY A 315 6.21 -9.49 -9.01
C GLY A 315 5.97 -9.87 -10.49
N GLY A 316 6.84 -10.71 -11.05
CA GLY A 316 6.80 -11.23 -12.41
C GLY A 316 6.78 -12.76 -12.42
N ASN A 317 7.73 -13.36 -13.12
CA ASN A 317 7.75 -14.82 -13.35
C ASN A 317 8.62 -15.59 -12.38
N TYR A 318 9.39 -14.92 -11.52
CA TYR A 318 10.43 -15.59 -10.75
C TYR A 318 10.24 -15.45 -9.25
N ILE A 319 10.44 -16.57 -8.56
CA ILE A 319 10.68 -16.59 -7.12
C ILE A 319 12.18 -16.78 -6.91
N TYR A 320 12.80 -15.89 -6.15
CA TYR A 320 14.19 -15.97 -5.76
C TYR A 320 14.31 -16.65 -4.40
N LEU A 321 15.23 -17.60 -4.28
CA LEU A 321 15.57 -18.32 -3.05
C LEU A 321 16.98 -17.94 -2.62
N PHE A 322 17.12 -17.31 -1.47
CA PHE A 322 18.39 -16.81 -0.94
C PHE A 322 18.91 -17.70 0.19
N GLY A 323 20.13 -18.21 0.00
CA GLY A 323 20.87 -18.94 1.02
C GLY A 323 20.13 -20.18 1.52
N GLY A 324 20.34 -20.53 2.78
CA GLY A 324 19.79 -21.72 3.41
C GLY A 324 20.86 -22.57 4.07
N SER A 325 20.44 -23.74 4.54
CA SER A 325 21.32 -24.72 5.16
C SER A 325 21.09 -26.12 4.60
N VAL A 326 22.16 -26.74 4.08
CA VAL A 326 22.18 -28.13 3.61
C VAL A 326 23.08 -28.92 4.54
N ARG A 327 22.55 -29.99 5.14
CA ARG A 327 23.29 -30.83 6.11
C ARG A 327 23.95 -29.99 7.23
N SER A 328 23.19 -29.01 7.75
CA SER A 328 23.63 -28.05 8.77
C SER A 328 24.72 -27.07 8.34
N VAL A 329 25.12 -27.04 7.07
CA VAL A 329 26.08 -26.08 6.50
C VAL A 329 25.33 -25.01 5.74
N ASN A 330 25.58 -23.74 6.10
CA ASN A 330 24.98 -22.62 5.37
C ASN A 330 25.61 -22.49 3.99
N HIS A 331 24.84 -22.10 2.99
CA HIS A 331 25.35 -21.82 1.64
C HIS A 331 25.03 -20.40 1.19
N SER A 332 25.77 -19.91 0.21
CA SER A 332 25.61 -18.56 -0.36
C SER A 332 24.74 -18.53 -1.61
N HIS A 333 24.29 -19.67 -2.13
CA HIS A 333 23.60 -19.70 -3.42
C HIS A 333 22.30 -18.87 -3.40
N ILE A 334 22.09 -18.12 -4.48
CA ILE A 334 20.81 -17.55 -4.89
C ILE A 334 20.30 -18.43 -6.02
N ASN A 335 19.13 -19.01 -5.85
CA ASN A 335 18.45 -19.79 -6.89
C ASN A 335 17.23 -19.01 -7.37
N ARG A 336 16.73 -19.32 -8.57
CA ARG A 336 15.44 -18.77 -9.04
C ARG A 336 14.53 -19.87 -9.55
N PHE A 337 13.24 -19.72 -9.32
CA PHE A 337 12.19 -20.63 -9.75
C PHE A 337 11.21 -19.88 -10.66
N ASN A 338 11.06 -20.35 -11.90
CA ASN A 338 10.10 -19.79 -12.85
C ASN A 338 8.70 -20.37 -12.57
N ILE A 339 7.76 -19.55 -12.13
CA ILE A 339 6.42 -19.99 -11.71
C ILE A 339 5.52 -20.42 -12.88
N ILE A 340 5.84 -19.98 -14.10
CA ILE A 340 5.06 -20.29 -15.31
C ILE A 340 5.51 -21.63 -15.87
N GLU A 341 6.81 -21.79 -16.07
CA GLU A 341 7.40 -23.01 -16.63
C GLU A 341 7.60 -24.11 -15.58
N SER A 342 7.50 -23.76 -14.29
CA SER A 342 7.83 -24.64 -13.16
C SER A 342 9.27 -25.18 -13.23
N THR A 343 10.19 -24.39 -13.77
CA THR A 343 11.61 -24.70 -13.92
C THR A 343 12.45 -24.06 -12.82
N PHE A 344 13.53 -24.73 -12.42
CA PHE A 344 14.41 -24.30 -11.33
C PHE A 344 15.84 -24.08 -11.82
N GLU A 345 16.38 -22.91 -11.55
CA GLU A 345 17.74 -22.54 -11.91
C GLU A 345 18.60 -22.51 -10.64
N TYR A 346 19.39 -23.57 -10.49
CA TYR A 346 20.31 -23.76 -9.39
C TYR A 346 21.55 -22.88 -9.55
N GLN A 347 22.00 -22.27 -8.44
CA GLN A 347 23.18 -21.38 -8.40
C GLN A 347 23.12 -20.23 -9.42
N TYR A 348 21.96 -19.62 -9.55
CA TYR A 348 21.76 -18.44 -10.41
C TYR A 348 22.72 -17.28 -10.06
N HIS A 349 22.98 -17.06 -8.76
CA HIS A 349 23.97 -16.11 -8.27
C HIS A 349 24.48 -16.51 -6.87
N ASN A 350 25.34 -15.69 -6.25
CA ASN A 350 25.83 -15.90 -4.89
C ASN A 350 25.66 -14.67 -4.02
N LEU A 351 25.20 -14.89 -2.79
CA LEU A 351 25.34 -13.97 -1.66
C LEU A 351 26.82 -13.72 -1.37
N ARG A 352 27.13 -12.58 -0.74
CA ARG A 352 28.48 -12.24 -0.29
C ARG A 352 29.04 -13.23 0.74
N PHE A 353 28.15 -13.83 1.55
CA PHE A 353 28.48 -14.75 2.62
C PHE A 353 27.43 -15.86 2.70
N PRO A 354 27.80 -17.11 3.06
CA PRO A 354 26.82 -18.16 3.34
C PRO A 354 25.92 -17.79 4.53
N CYS A 355 24.60 -17.83 4.30
CA CYS A 355 23.61 -17.32 5.25
C CYS A 355 22.30 -18.12 5.15
N ARG A 356 21.50 -18.11 6.24
CA ARG A 356 20.13 -18.64 6.28
C ARG A 356 19.20 -17.66 6.98
N ASN A 357 17.88 -17.77 6.81
CA ASN A 357 16.89 -16.90 7.44
C ASN A 357 17.11 -15.39 7.14
N LEU A 358 17.44 -15.06 5.90
CA LEU A 358 17.41 -13.69 5.43
C LEU A 358 15.97 -13.16 5.42
N THR A 359 15.83 -11.84 5.52
CA THR A 359 14.57 -11.14 5.25
C THR A 359 14.71 -10.38 3.93
N PRO A 360 14.40 -11.03 2.78
CA PRO A 360 14.38 -10.33 1.51
C PRO A 360 13.19 -9.37 1.46
N LEU A 361 13.39 -8.16 0.92
CA LEU A 361 12.36 -7.15 0.71
C LEU A 361 12.40 -6.63 -0.72
N LEU A 362 11.35 -6.87 -1.49
CA LEU A 362 11.21 -6.35 -2.85
C LEU A 362 10.84 -4.87 -2.77
N VAL A 363 11.48 -4.05 -3.61
CA VAL A 363 11.12 -2.64 -3.79
C VAL A 363 10.05 -2.55 -4.89
N PRO A 364 8.79 -2.17 -4.58
CA PRO A 364 7.73 -2.18 -5.59
C PRO A 364 8.04 -1.25 -6.77
N GLY A 365 7.98 -1.79 -7.98
CA GLY A 365 8.27 -1.06 -9.21
C GLY A 365 9.76 -0.85 -9.50
N GLU A 366 10.65 -1.41 -8.69
CA GLU A 366 12.09 -1.38 -8.90
C GLU A 366 12.62 -2.82 -8.96
N ASP A 367 13.59 -3.07 -9.83
CA ASP A 367 14.21 -4.39 -10.02
C ASP A 367 15.26 -4.66 -8.94
N GLN A 368 14.87 -4.48 -7.68
CA GLN A 368 15.75 -4.39 -6.52
C GLN A 368 15.17 -5.13 -5.31
N ILE A 369 16.05 -5.88 -4.61
CA ILE A 369 15.70 -6.64 -3.41
C ILE A 369 16.69 -6.28 -2.31
N TYR A 370 16.21 -5.71 -1.19
CA TYR A 370 17.03 -5.59 0.01
C TYR A 370 17.13 -6.94 0.71
N LEU A 371 18.34 -7.34 1.06
CA LEU A 371 18.63 -8.56 1.82
C LEU A 371 19.09 -8.15 3.21
N ILE A 372 18.25 -8.46 4.21
CA ILE A 372 18.42 -7.96 5.57
C ILE A 372 18.59 -9.13 6.53
N SER A 373 19.48 -8.94 7.51
CA SER A 373 19.70 -9.88 8.60
C SER A 373 20.30 -11.23 8.14
N GLY A 374 19.95 -12.30 8.85
CA GLY A 374 20.30 -13.67 8.59
C GLY A 374 21.29 -14.24 9.60
N TYR A 375 21.43 -15.55 9.57
CA TYR A 375 22.36 -16.29 10.42
C TYR A 375 23.49 -16.84 9.55
N SER A 376 24.73 -16.46 9.85
CA SER A 376 25.94 -17.03 9.25
C SER A 376 26.67 -17.90 10.26
N GLN A 377 27.31 -18.98 9.82
CA GLN A 377 28.07 -19.85 10.73
C GLN A 377 29.30 -19.16 11.33
N THR A 378 29.85 -18.14 10.66
CA THR A 378 31.10 -17.48 11.08
C THR A 378 30.89 -16.31 12.02
N SER A 379 29.87 -15.47 11.80
CA SER A 379 29.53 -14.33 12.68
C SER A 379 28.43 -14.63 13.70
N ASN A 380 27.77 -15.79 13.58
CA ASN A 380 26.42 -16.06 14.09
C ASN A 380 25.36 -15.18 13.38
N LEU A 381 25.42 -13.86 13.50
CA LEU A 381 24.41 -12.95 12.93
C LEU A 381 25.00 -12.01 11.88
N VAL A 382 24.19 -11.74 10.86
CA VAL A 382 24.53 -10.86 9.76
C VAL A 382 23.84 -9.51 9.99
N ASP A 383 24.57 -8.55 10.53
CA ASP A 383 24.06 -7.20 10.75
C ASP A 383 24.42 -6.30 9.56
N TYR A 384 23.88 -6.56 8.37
CA TYR A 384 23.96 -5.60 7.27
C TYR A 384 22.75 -5.67 6.36
N ILE A 385 22.57 -4.59 5.60
CA ILE A 385 21.60 -4.49 4.52
C ILE A 385 22.40 -4.53 3.22
N ASP A 386 22.20 -5.59 2.46
CA ASP A 386 22.66 -5.70 1.09
C ASP A 386 21.50 -5.33 0.13
N LEU A 387 21.84 -4.81 -1.04
CA LEU A 387 20.93 -4.55 -2.15
C LEU A 387 21.31 -5.47 -3.31
N TYR A 388 20.40 -6.36 -3.67
CA TYR A 388 20.51 -7.21 -4.85
C TYR A 388 19.74 -6.58 -6.01
N ASP A 389 20.47 -6.19 -7.05
CA ASP A 389 19.90 -5.60 -8.27
C ASP A 389 19.66 -6.70 -9.30
N LEU A 390 18.39 -6.91 -9.65
CA LEU A 390 17.93 -8.00 -10.52
C LEU A 390 18.35 -7.80 -11.99
N LYS A 391 18.58 -6.56 -12.44
CA LYS A 391 19.00 -6.27 -13.82
C LYS A 391 20.46 -6.58 -14.04
N THR A 392 21.29 -6.10 -13.12
CA THR A 392 22.75 -6.24 -13.18
C THR A 392 23.21 -7.57 -12.60
N ASN A 393 22.32 -8.29 -11.89
CA ASN A 393 22.63 -9.49 -11.13
C ASN A 393 23.82 -9.25 -10.19
N SER A 394 23.79 -8.14 -9.45
CA SER A 394 24.89 -7.71 -8.57
C SER A 394 24.39 -7.40 -7.16
N ILE A 395 25.27 -7.61 -6.17
CA ILE A 395 24.98 -7.33 -4.76
C ILE A 395 25.89 -6.21 -4.28
N MET A 396 25.29 -5.16 -3.71
CA MET A 396 25.98 -4.03 -3.11
C MET A 396 25.64 -3.94 -1.63
N GLN A 397 26.64 -3.69 -0.78
CA GLN A 397 26.39 -3.38 0.62
C GLN A 397 25.88 -1.94 0.76
N ILE A 398 24.71 -1.74 1.35
CA ILE A 398 24.15 -0.41 1.60
C ILE A 398 24.69 0.17 2.90
N THR A 399 24.76 -0.64 3.96
CA THR A 399 25.27 -0.19 5.25
C THR A 399 25.92 -1.33 6.02
N ASN A 400 26.94 -0.99 6.83
CA ASN A 400 27.49 -1.87 7.84
C ASN A 400 27.08 -1.33 9.21
N HIS A 401 26.23 -2.08 9.87
CA HIS A 401 25.58 -1.67 11.08
C HIS A 401 26.45 -1.59 12.32
N THR A 402 27.57 -2.32 12.33
CA THR A 402 28.47 -2.42 13.49
C THR A 402 29.13 -1.09 13.89
N THR A 403 29.04 -0.06 13.06
CA THR A 403 29.67 1.24 13.30
C THR A 403 28.73 2.26 13.98
N HIS A 404 27.42 2.00 14.08
CA HIS A 404 26.47 2.96 14.64
C HIS A 404 26.09 2.58 16.09
N PRO A 405 26.26 3.48 17.10
CA PRO A 405 26.05 3.14 18.51
C PRO A 405 24.60 2.83 18.89
N GLN A 406 23.64 3.17 18.03
CA GLN A 406 22.20 2.91 18.21
C GLN A 406 21.64 1.89 17.22
N HIS A 407 22.50 1.03 16.66
CA HIS A 407 22.08 0.08 15.65
C HIS A 407 21.20 -1.06 16.21
N PRO A 408 20.11 -1.46 15.50
CA PRO A 408 19.30 -2.64 15.83
C PRO A 408 20.06 -3.97 15.77
N GLN A 409 20.49 -4.51 16.91
CA GLN A 409 21.11 -5.84 16.93
C GLN A 409 20.09 -6.96 16.66
N MET A 410 20.52 -8.03 15.99
CA MET A 410 19.72 -9.26 15.82
C MET A 410 18.36 -9.02 15.14
N ILE A 411 18.33 -8.37 13.98
CA ILE A 411 17.09 -8.13 13.23
C ILE A 411 16.39 -9.47 12.94
N ILE A 412 15.13 -9.65 13.32
CA ILE A 412 14.37 -10.88 13.04
C ILE A 412 13.37 -10.71 11.90
N SER A 413 12.95 -9.47 11.64
CA SER A 413 11.98 -9.16 10.61
C SER A 413 12.14 -7.73 10.14
N ALA A 414 11.74 -7.48 8.90
CA ALA A 414 11.80 -6.19 8.27
C ALA A 414 10.64 -6.04 7.28
N VAL A 415 10.23 -4.81 7.01
CA VAL A 415 9.30 -4.47 5.92
C VAL A 415 9.73 -3.17 5.25
N TYR A 416 9.56 -3.10 3.93
CA TYR A 416 9.84 -1.89 3.16
C TYR A 416 8.58 -1.06 2.97
N VAL A 417 8.66 0.23 3.30
CA VAL A 417 7.57 1.21 3.19
C VAL A 417 7.88 2.16 2.05
N HIS A 418 7.30 1.87 0.87
CA HIS A 418 7.63 2.53 -0.39
C HIS A 418 7.48 4.06 -0.37
N PHE A 419 6.41 4.60 0.22
CA PHE A 419 6.12 6.03 0.14
C PHE A 419 7.04 6.89 1.02
N GLN A 420 7.61 6.30 2.07
CA GLN A 420 8.63 6.95 2.90
C GLN A 420 10.06 6.59 2.47
N LYS A 421 10.23 5.62 1.56
CA LYS A 421 11.54 5.03 1.22
C LYS A 421 12.32 4.61 2.47
N CYS A 422 11.64 3.93 3.38
CA CYS A 422 12.19 3.50 4.65
C CYS A 422 12.00 2.00 4.84
N ILE A 423 12.86 1.40 5.66
CA ILE A 423 12.73 0.02 6.11
C ILE A 423 12.39 0.04 7.60
N TYR A 424 11.30 -0.61 7.98
CA TYR A 424 11.00 -0.84 9.38
C TYR A 424 11.56 -2.20 9.80
N LEU A 425 12.20 -2.24 10.95
CA LEU A 425 12.99 -3.36 11.44
C LEU A 425 12.50 -3.75 12.83
N LEU A 426 12.42 -5.05 13.08
CA LEU A 426 12.15 -5.62 14.39
C LEU A 426 13.35 -6.45 14.81
N THR A 427 13.88 -6.19 16.00
CA THR A 427 14.97 -6.98 16.58
C THR A 427 14.46 -8.19 17.35
N TYR A 428 15.37 -9.11 17.67
CA TYR A 428 15.10 -10.26 18.53
C TYR A 428 14.63 -9.86 19.94
N THR A 429 15.07 -8.69 20.42
CA THR A 429 14.66 -8.08 21.69
C THR A 429 13.40 -7.22 21.57
N HIS A 430 12.65 -7.35 20.47
CA HIS A 430 11.42 -6.59 20.17
C HIS A 430 11.60 -5.09 20.12
N GLN A 431 12.81 -4.59 19.90
CA GLN A 431 13.00 -3.18 19.60
C GLN A 431 12.56 -2.93 18.15
N PHE A 432 11.81 -1.85 17.95
CA PHE A 432 11.27 -1.49 16.66
C PHE A 432 11.99 -0.25 16.13
N PHE A 433 12.51 -0.33 14.91
CA PHE A 433 13.30 0.74 14.32
C PHE A 433 12.77 1.11 12.95
N LYS A 434 12.95 2.37 12.57
CA LYS A 434 12.83 2.86 11.20
C LYS A 434 14.22 3.20 10.69
N PHE A 435 14.59 2.64 9.55
CA PHE A 435 15.79 2.96 8.80
C PHE A 435 15.43 3.78 7.57
N ASP A 436 15.89 5.02 7.53
CA ASP A 436 15.68 5.93 6.41
C ASP A 436 16.78 5.71 5.36
N LEU A 437 16.41 5.31 4.15
CA LEU A 437 17.37 4.94 3.11
C LEU A 437 18.16 6.14 2.56
N ALA A 438 17.58 7.35 2.59
CA ALA A 438 18.22 8.54 2.04
C ALA A 438 19.29 9.08 2.99
N THR A 439 18.99 9.09 4.28
CA THR A 439 19.88 9.61 5.33
C THR A 439 20.77 8.53 5.95
N SER A 440 20.43 7.25 5.75
CA SER A 440 21.06 6.10 6.42
C SER A 440 21.00 6.18 7.96
N ILE A 441 19.94 6.78 8.50
CA ILE A 441 19.74 6.96 9.94
C ILE A 441 18.74 5.92 10.47
N PHE A 442 19.05 5.36 11.63
CA PHE A 442 18.13 4.55 12.43
C PHE A 442 17.41 5.41 13.46
N THR A 443 16.09 5.30 13.50
CA THR A 443 15.23 5.93 14.51
C THR A 443 14.52 4.84 15.29
N SER A 444 14.75 4.80 16.60
CA SER A 444 14.01 3.90 17.49
C SER A 444 12.56 4.36 17.63
N ILE A 445 11.64 3.41 17.57
CA ILE A 445 10.20 3.61 17.70
C ILE A 445 9.73 2.71 18.86
N THR A 446 8.74 3.18 19.62
CA THR A 446 8.13 2.38 20.69
C THR A 446 7.55 1.08 20.11
N SER A 447 7.93 -0.06 20.70
CA SER A 447 7.39 -1.38 20.36
C SER A 447 6.17 -1.71 21.23
N PRO A 448 5.18 -2.48 20.73
CA PRO A 448 4.02 -2.85 21.52
C PRO A 448 4.25 -4.13 22.34
N LEU A 449 5.37 -4.83 22.12
CA LEU A 449 5.69 -6.10 22.78
C LEU A 449 6.68 -5.88 23.94
N ASN A 450 6.55 -6.71 24.98
CA ASN A 450 7.54 -6.84 26.05
C ASN A 450 8.48 -8.02 25.75
N GLU A 451 9.63 -8.11 26.42
CA GLU A 451 10.83 -8.89 26.03
C GLU A 451 10.71 -10.44 25.90
N SER A 452 9.53 -11.06 25.75
CA SER A 452 9.36 -12.53 25.77
C SER A 452 9.02 -13.24 24.45
N ASP A 453 8.74 -12.53 23.35
CA ASP A 453 7.97 -13.13 22.24
C ASP A 453 8.81 -13.50 21.00
N LEU A 454 9.64 -14.53 21.12
CA LEU A 454 10.57 -14.96 20.06
C LEU A 454 9.86 -15.24 18.71
N ASP A 455 10.54 -14.96 17.58
CA ASP A 455 10.07 -15.17 16.19
C ASP A 455 8.83 -14.36 15.76
N SER A 456 8.78 -13.08 16.14
CA SER A 456 7.79 -12.14 15.62
C SER A 456 8.07 -11.75 14.17
N ARG A 457 7.00 -11.35 13.44
CA ARG A 457 7.11 -10.93 12.05
C ARG A 457 6.33 -9.65 11.77
N LEU A 458 6.97 -8.77 11.01
CA LEU A 458 6.38 -7.58 10.41
C LEU A 458 5.79 -7.93 9.04
N LEU A 459 4.64 -7.36 8.74
CA LEU A 459 3.97 -7.32 7.43
C LEU A 459 3.58 -5.87 7.13
N TYR A 460 3.56 -5.47 5.87
CA TYR A 460 3.17 -4.11 5.48
C TYR A 460 1.99 -4.14 4.50
N PHE A 461 0.90 -3.45 4.84
CA PHE A 461 -0.28 -3.31 4.00
C PHE A 461 -1.02 -1.99 4.30
N ASP A 462 -1.42 -1.28 3.24
CA ASP A 462 -2.22 -0.04 3.29
C ASP A 462 -1.78 1.04 4.31
N ASN A 463 -0.47 1.34 4.36
CA ASN A 463 0.15 2.28 5.30
C ASN A 463 0.15 1.82 6.77
N THR A 464 -0.13 0.54 7.00
CA THR A 464 -0.13 -0.11 8.30
C THR A 464 0.91 -1.22 8.33
N ILE A 465 1.67 -1.31 9.41
CA ILE A 465 2.59 -2.42 9.66
C ILE A 465 1.94 -3.36 10.66
N TYR A 466 1.73 -4.61 10.27
CA TYR A 466 1.21 -5.64 11.16
C TYR A 466 2.36 -6.39 11.79
N LEU A 467 2.34 -6.49 13.10
CA LEU A 467 3.26 -7.29 13.88
C LEU A 467 2.52 -8.53 14.39
N ILE A 468 3.00 -9.68 13.95
CA ILE A 468 2.44 -10.99 14.26
C ILE A 468 3.43 -11.70 15.18
N PRO A 469 3.26 -11.58 16.51
CA PRO A 469 4.06 -12.31 17.47
C PRO A 469 3.77 -13.81 17.42
N LYS A 470 4.82 -14.62 17.53
CA LYS A 470 4.64 -16.08 17.68
C LYS A 470 4.14 -16.39 19.09
N GLY A 471 3.17 -17.30 19.17
CA GLY A 471 2.64 -17.80 20.44
C GLY A 471 1.68 -16.86 21.17
N ILE A 472 1.49 -15.63 20.70
CA ILE A 472 0.53 -14.67 21.25
C ILE A 472 -0.72 -14.63 20.38
N ARG A 473 -1.89 -14.60 21.04
CA ARG A 473 -3.23 -14.51 20.42
C ARG A 473 -3.62 -13.07 20.10
N ALA A 474 -2.70 -12.30 19.57
CA ALA A 474 -2.92 -10.90 19.22
C ALA A 474 -2.05 -10.52 18.04
N VAL A 475 -2.66 -9.84 17.07
CA VAL A 475 -1.93 -9.12 16.04
C VAL A 475 -1.89 -7.67 16.46
N HIS A 476 -0.73 -7.04 16.34
CA HIS A 476 -0.59 -5.61 16.58
C HIS A 476 -0.50 -4.92 15.23
N GLU A 477 -1.10 -3.74 15.12
CA GLU A 477 -1.03 -2.92 13.92
C GLU A 477 -0.39 -1.58 14.27
N PHE A 478 0.49 -1.10 13.42
CA PHE A 478 1.18 0.17 13.56
C PHE A 478 0.73 1.08 12.43
N SER A 479 -0.03 2.12 12.78
CA SER A 479 -0.36 3.19 11.85
C SER A 479 0.91 4.01 11.60
N ILE A 480 1.43 3.95 10.38
CA ILE A 480 2.62 4.72 9.99
C ILE A 480 2.31 6.23 10.02
N ILE A 481 1.06 6.60 9.74
CA ILE A 481 0.58 7.98 9.70
C ILE A 481 0.50 8.54 11.12
N ASP A 482 -0.08 7.78 12.05
CA ASP A 482 -0.28 8.25 13.42
C ASP A 482 0.90 7.95 14.34
N ASN A 483 1.88 7.18 13.85
CA ASN A 483 3.03 6.67 14.61
C ASN A 483 2.60 5.97 15.91
N LYS A 484 1.54 5.15 15.83
CA LYS A 484 0.90 4.51 16.98
C LYS A 484 0.61 3.04 16.72
N TRP A 485 0.79 2.24 17.75
CA TRP A 485 0.34 0.86 17.79
C TRP A 485 -1.09 0.76 18.30
N SER A 486 -1.89 -0.07 17.64
CA SER A 486 -3.15 -0.62 18.14
C SER A 486 -3.07 -2.14 18.17
N LYS A 487 -3.98 -2.75 18.93
CA LYS A 487 -4.09 -4.20 19.06
C LYS A 487 -5.36 -4.65 18.35
N ILE A 488 -5.26 -5.68 17.52
CA ILE A 488 -6.39 -6.33 16.89
C ILE A 488 -6.77 -7.54 17.75
N ASP A 489 -7.94 -7.45 18.37
CA ASP A 489 -8.50 -8.56 19.14
C ASP A 489 -9.19 -9.57 18.21
N GLY A 490 -9.31 -10.82 18.66
CA GLY A 490 -10.04 -11.88 17.95
C GLY A 490 -9.21 -12.72 16.97
N ILE A 491 -7.97 -12.34 16.67
CA ILE A 491 -7.04 -13.15 15.87
C ILE A 491 -6.19 -14.02 16.79
N SER A 492 -6.46 -15.32 16.81
CA SER A 492 -5.73 -16.28 17.62
C SER A 492 -4.89 -17.19 16.73
N ILE A 493 -3.63 -16.84 16.49
CA ILE A 493 -2.69 -17.67 15.75
C ILE A 493 -2.00 -18.61 16.77
N VAL A 494 -2.47 -19.85 16.89
CA VAL A 494 -2.22 -20.72 18.08
C VAL A 494 -0.91 -21.54 18.05
N ASN A 495 -0.26 -21.72 16.90
CA ASN A 495 0.84 -22.69 16.78
C ASN A 495 2.24 -22.10 17.09
N THR A 496 3.33 -22.82 16.78
CA THR A 496 4.70 -22.41 17.14
C THR A 496 5.57 -22.06 15.93
N ASP A 497 5.87 -23.02 15.05
CA ASP A 497 6.95 -22.88 14.07
C ASP A 497 6.38 -22.61 12.68
N PHE A 498 5.87 -21.39 12.57
CA PHE A 498 5.17 -20.86 11.40
C PHE A 498 6.06 -20.67 10.18
N GLY A 499 5.40 -20.61 9.02
CA GLY A 499 5.75 -19.68 7.96
C GLY A 499 4.65 -18.64 7.79
N LEU A 500 5.07 -17.41 7.47
CA LEU A 500 4.20 -16.26 7.27
C LEU A 500 4.59 -15.63 5.94
N CYS A 501 3.63 -15.46 5.04
CA CYS A 501 3.84 -14.68 3.83
C CYS A 501 2.59 -13.87 3.50
N LEU A 502 2.82 -12.69 2.94
CA LEU A 502 1.80 -11.84 2.38
C LEU A 502 1.42 -12.36 0.99
N GLY A 503 0.15 -12.70 0.81
CA GLY A 503 -0.39 -13.07 -0.49
C GLY A 503 -1.18 -11.97 -1.12
N SER A 504 -1.02 -11.85 -2.43
CA SER A 504 -1.48 -10.69 -3.16
C SER A 504 -2.73 -10.97 -3.99
N ILE A 505 -3.71 -10.04 -3.99
CA ILE A 505 -4.80 -9.87 -4.98
C ILE A 505 -5.01 -8.36 -5.25
#